data_AF-A0A925USH8-F1
#
_entry.id   AF-A0A925USH8-F1
#
_cell.length_a   1.000
_cell.length_b   1.000
_cell.length_c   1.000
_cell.angle_alpha   90.00
_cell.angle_beta   90.00
_cell.angle_gamma   90.00
#
_symmetry.space_group_name_H-M   'P 1'
#
loop_
_entity.id
_entity.type
_entity.pdbx_description
1 polymer ?
#
loop_
_entity_poly.entity_id
_entity_poly.type
_entity_poly.pdbx_seq_one_letter_code
_entity_poly.pdbx_strand_id
1 'polypeptide(L)'
;MKNTILINLENQNLHGNVLDVGFCNYGITYSLFKNGNDEISVDYLEGKNEKEKIEDDFYDSCIVFFALSNIWLKYNRKKVLFDLVKHLKREGVIYIWDLDKPYGRIFNKRLKVVLPGREIKIIKLKELNMLKDTSFESTKKVIEKYFEIIDYTCSDNIYCIKGKKIAYK
;
A
#
# COMPACT_ATOMS: atom_id res chain seq x y z
N MET A 1 8.72 -3.30 -25.30
CA MET A 1 8.13 -2.71 -24.07
C MET A 1 8.99 -3.12 -22.88
N LYS A 2 9.26 -2.22 -21.91
CA LYS A 2 9.98 -2.59 -20.69
C LYS A 2 9.14 -3.61 -19.92
N ASN A 3 9.62 -4.85 -19.84
CA ASN A 3 8.99 -5.93 -19.05
C ASN A 3 9.25 -5.78 -17.54
N THR A 4 9.86 -4.67 -17.12
CA THR A 4 10.27 -4.45 -15.75
C THR A 4 10.03 -2.98 -15.38
N ILE A 5 9.30 -2.78 -14.29
CA ILE A 5 9.04 -1.48 -13.68
C ILE A 5 9.99 -1.34 -12.48
N LEU A 6 10.51 -0.14 -12.27
CA LEU A 6 11.38 0.17 -11.15
C LEU A 6 10.59 0.99 -10.12
N ILE A 7 10.59 0.55 -8.87
CA ILE A 7 10.20 1.38 -7.72
C ILE A 7 11.45 1.59 -6.89
N ASN A 8 11.78 2.84 -6.61
CA ASN A 8 12.90 3.18 -5.73
C ASN A 8 12.36 3.62 -4.36
N LEU A 9 12.64 2.81 -3.34
CA LEU A 9 12.32 3.07 -1.94
C LEU A 9 13.57 3.34 -1.08
N GLU A 10 14.75 3.56 -1.69
CA GLU A 10 16.05 3.72 -0.99
C GLU A 10 16.02 4.83 0.07
N ASN A 11 15.30 5.93 -0.20
CA ASN A 11 15.17 7.08 0.68
C ASN A 11 13.79 7.19 1.35
N GLN A 12 13.01 6.10 1.38
CA GLN A 12 11.69 6.11 2.02
C GLN A 12 11.87 5.96 3.52
N ASN A 13 11.54 7.04 4.24
CA ASN A 13 11.59 7.08 5.69
C ASN A 13 10.19 6.94 6.25
N LEU A 14 10.02 5.93 7.08
CA LEU A 14 8.81 5.68 7.85
C LEU A 14 9.17 5.82 9.33
N HIS A 15 8.25 6.36 10.11
CA HIS A 15 8.48 6.68 11.51
C HIS A 15 7.33 6.16 12.37
N GLY A 16 7.66 5.80 13.61
CA GLY A 16 6.71 5.30 14.60
C GLY A 16 6.20 3.88 14.31
N ASN A 17 5.05 3.55 14.88
CA ASN A 17 4.41 2.25 14.74
C ASN A 17 3.83 2.10 13.33
N VAL A 18 4.13 0.99 12.63
CA VAL A 18 3.71 0.82 11.24
C VAL A 18 2.86 -0.42 11.02
N LEU A 19 1.69 -0.20 10.42
CA LEU A 19 0.79 -1.26 9.96
C LEU A 19 1.17 -1.67 8.53
N ASP A 20 1.50 -2.95 8.30
CA ASP A 20 1.79 -3.49 6.97
C ASP A 20 0.59 -4.24 6.41
N VAL A 21 0.06 -3.73 5.29
CA VAL A 21 -1.11 -4.29 4.62
C VAL A 21 -0.64 -4.91 3.31
N GLY A 22 -0.36 -6.21 3.37
CA GLY A 22 -0.05 -7.04 2.21
C GLY A 22 -0.99 -8.24 2.12
N PHE A 23 -1.23 -8.73 0.91
CA PHE A 23 -1.76 -10.09 0.68
C PHE A 23 -0.67 -11.08 0.25
N CYS A 24 0.58 -10.60 0.21
CA CYS A 24 1.76 -11.36 -0.14
C CYS A 24 2.92 -10.78 0.68
N ASN A 25 3.51 -11.57 1.56
CA ASN A 25 4.68 -11.13 2.33
C ASN A 25 5.92 -11.06 1.41
N TYR A 26 6.12 -9.92 0.76
CA TYR A 26 7.32 -9.64 -0.04
C TYR A 26 8.53 -9.24 0.83
N GLY A 27 8.35 -9.14 2.15
CA GLY A 27 9.34 -8.64 3.11
C GLY A 27 9.81 -7.22 2.81
N ILE A 28 9.05 -6.44 2.03
CA ILE A 28 9.41 -5.08 1.61
C ILE A 28 9.41 -4.16 2.82
N THR A 29 8.32 -4.20 3.58
CA THR A 29 8.10 -3.39 4.77
C THR A 29 9.17 -3.62 5.84
N TYR A 30 9.50 -4.88 6.15
CA TYR A 30 10.62 -5.20 7.05
C TYR A 30 11.98 -4.63 6.59
N SER A 31 12.30 -4.73 5.29
CA SER A 31 13.55 -4.18 4.75
C SER A 31 13.61 -2.64 4.80
N LEU A 32 12.46 -1.95 4.75
CA LEU A 32 12.40 -0.50 4.98
C LEU A 32 12.78 -0.16 6.43
N PHE A 33 12.42 -1.02 7.39
CA PHE A 33 12.62 -0.79 8.82
C PHE A 33 13.96 -1.24 9.40
N LYS A 34 14.58 -2.28 8.85
CA LYS A 34 15.85 -2.81 9.38
C LYS A 34 16.98 -1.75 9.48
N ASN A 35 16.87 -0.65 8.75
CA ASN A 35 17.85 0.44 8.75
C ASN A 35 17.44 1.66 9.61
N GLY A 36 16.26 1.65 10.25
CA GLY A 36 15.79 2.65 11.21
C GLY A 36 15.96 2.15 12.65
N ASN A 37 16.40 3.03 13.55
CA ASN A 37 16.91 2.68 14.89
C ASN A 37 15.86 2.41 15.99
N ASP A 38 14.59 2.20 15.65
CA ASP A 38 13.50 2.13 16.65
C ASP A 38 12.77 0.77 16.63
N GLU A 39 12.29 0.34 17.80
CA GLU A 39 11.45 -0.84 17.99
C GLU A 39 10.09 -0.64 17.31
N ILE A 40 9.99 -1.08 16.05
CA ILE A 40 8.78 -0.92 15.23
C ILE A 40 7.99 -2.23 15.28
N SER A 41 6.76 -2.18 15.80
CA SER A 41 5.81 -3.27 15.62
C SER A 41 5.26 -3.23 14.20
N VAL A 42 5.40 -4.34 13.48
CA VAL A 42 4.83 -4.55 12.14
C VAL A 42 3.73 -5.57 12.26
N ASP A 43 2.49 -5.10 12.32
CA ASP A 43 1.31 -5.97 12.29
C ASP A 43 0.86 -6.17 10.85
N TYR A 44 0.39 -7.37 10.55
CA TYR A 44 0.00 -7.79 9.21
C TYR A 44 -1.51 -8.04 9.13
N LEU A 45 -2.11 -7.66 8.00
CA LEU A 45 -3.53 -7.90 7.69
C LEU A 45 -3.69 -8.94 6.57
N GLU A 46 -3.61 -10.24 6.87
CA GLU A 46 -4.08 -11.29 5.95
C GLU A 46 -5.48 -11.80 6.34
N GLY A 47 -6.50 -11.34 5.59
CA GLY A 47 -7.83 -11.95 5.65
C GLY A 47 -8.63 -11.67 6.95
N LYS A 48 -9.54 -12.59 7.30
CA LYS A 48 -10.54 -12.39 8.37
C LYS A 48 -10.06 -12.78 9.78
N ASN A 49 -9.03 -13.61 9.90
CA ASN A 49 -8.69 -14.28 11.16
C ASN A 49 -7.57 -13.57 11.96
N GLU A 50 -6.93 -12.55 11.40
CA GLU A 50 -5.84 -11.79 12.07
C GLU A 50 -6.30 -10.44 12.61
N LYS A 51 -7.57 -10.06 12.36
CA LYS A 51 -8.14 -8.78 12.82
C LYS A 51 -8.17 -8.63 14.34
N GLU A 52 -8.08 -9.73 15.08
CA GLU A 52 -8.16 -9.74 16.55
C GLU A 52 -6.87 -9.25 17.25
N LYS A 53 -5.79 -8.98 16.51
CA LYS A 53 -4.50 -8.54 17.08
C LYS A 53 -4.11 -7.10 16.79
N ILE A 54 -4.89 -6.36 16.01
CA ILE A 54 -4.51 -5.04 15.53
C ILE A 54 -5.14 -3.97 16.40
N GLU A 55 -4.30 -3.15 17.01
CA GLU A 55 -4.74 -2.07 17.88
C GLU A 55 -5.36 -0.90 17.09
N ASP A 56 -6.45 -0.37 17.64
CA ASP A 56 -7.08 0.86 17.15
C ASP A 56 -6.26 2.09 17.62
N ASP A 57 -6.20 3.14 16.80
CA ASP A 57 -5.52 4.42 17.08
C ASP A 57 -4.04 4.29 17.52
N PHE A 58 -3.35 3.22 17.11
CA PHE A 58 -1.98 2.90 17.54
C PHE A 58 -0.90 3.25 16.51
N TYR A 59 -1.24 3.22 15.23
CA TYR A 59 -0.27 3.27 14.14
C TYR A 59 -0.02 4.69 13.62
N ASP A 60 1.24 5.08 13.53
CA ASP A 60 1.68 6.35 12.96
C ASP A 60 1.68 6.29 11.42
N SER A 61 2.02 5.13 10.85
CA SER A 61 2.00 4.91 9.41
C SER A 61 1.33 3.60 9.03
N CYS A 62 0.75 3.55 7.84
CA CYS A 62 0.21 2.33 7.23
C CYS A 62 0.76 2.20 5.81
N ILE A 63 1.32 1.04 5.48
CA ILE A 63 1.79 0.72 4.14
C ILE A 63 0.81 -0.24 3.48
N VAL A 64 0.42 0.05 2.26
CA VAL A 64 -0.42 -0.81 1.43
C VAL A 64 0.36 -1.10 0.14
N PHE A 65 1.08 -2.22 0.12
CA PHE A 65 1.99 -2.56 -0.99
C PHE A 65 1.39 -3.68 -1.87
N PHE A 66 0.92 -3.31 -3.07
CA PHE A 66 0.23 -4.17 -4.04
C PHE A 66 -0.92 -5.00 -3.46
N ALA A 67 -1.59 -4.47 -2.43
CA ALA A 67 -2.63 -5.20 -1.74
C ALA A 67 -4.02 -4.94 -2.32
N LEU A 68 -4.37 -3.70 -2.67
CA LEU A 68 -5.71 -3.38 -3.16
C LEU A 68 -5.97 -4.01 -4.52
N SER A 69 -4.95 -4.12 -5.38
CA SER A 69 -5.10 -4.80 -6.67
C SER A 69 -5.40 -6.28 -6.54
N ASN A 70 -5.05 -6.95 -5.45
CA ASN A 70 -5.44 -8.35 -5.20
C ASN A 70 -6.93 -8.49 -4.85
N ILE A 71 -7.61 -7.41 -4.45
CA ILE A 71 -9.03 -7.44 -4.11
C ILE A 71 -9.87 -7.17 -5.36
N TRP A 72 -10.69 -8.14 -5.77
CA TRP A 72 -11.55 -7.98 -6.95
C TRP A 72 -12.68 -6.97 -6.76
N LEU A 73 -13.49 -7.13 -5.71
CA LEU A 73 -14.68 -6.31 -5.52
C LEU A 73 -14.34 -4.92 -4.97
N LYS A 74 -14.85 -3.87 -5.61
CA LYS A 74 -14.68 -2.48 -5.18
C LYS A 74 -15.20 -2.22 -3.77
N TYR A 75 -16.31 -2.87 -3.40
CA TYR A 75 -16.86 -2.79 -2.05
C TYR A 75 -15.86 -3.29 -1.00
N ASN A 76 -15.19 -4.41 -1.27
CA ASN A 76 -14.20 -4.97 -0.34
C ASN A 76 -12.97 -4.06 -0.21
N ARG A 77 -12.49 -3.45 -1.30
CA ARG A 77 -11.41 -2.44 -1.25
C ARG A 77 -11.78 -1.26 -0.36
N LYS A 78 -13.00 -0.73 -0.53
CA LYS A 78 -13.53 0.34 0.33
C LYS A 78 -13.56 -0.07 1.79
N LYS A 79 -14.03 -1.29 2.08
CA LYS A 79 -14.10 -1.82 3.45
C LYS A 79 -12.71 -1.94 4.08
N VAL A 80 -11.73 -2.46 3.34
CA VAL A 80 -10.32 -2.52 3.81
C VAL A 80 -9.81 -1.12 4.11
N LEU A 81 -9.92 -0.19 3.16
CA LEU A 81 -9.47 1.19 3.37
C LEU A 81 -10.15 1.86 4.56
N PHE A 82 -11.46 1.63 4.75
CA PHE A 82 -12.19 2.14 5.91
C PHE A 82 -11.74 1.50 7.23
N ASP A 83 -11.46 0.20 7.24
CA ASP A 83 -10.96 -0.47 8.45
C ASP A 83 -9.57 0.07 8.83
N LEU A 84 -8.68 0.32 7.87
CA LEU A 84 -7.33 0.88 8.12
C LEU A 84 -7.36 2.26 8.81
N VAL A 85 -8.40 3.04 8.56
CA VAL A 85 -8.56 4.37 9.18
C VAL A 85 -8.68 4.26 10.70
N LYS A 86 -9.27 3.18 11.23
CA LYS A 86 -9.46 3.00 12.67
C LYS A 86 -8.17 2.71 13.42
N HIS A 87 -7.24 2.02 12.75
CA HIS A 87 -5.96 1.63 13.32
C HIS A 87 -4.93 2.77 13.31
N LEU A 88 -5.09 3.73 12.40
CA LEU A 88 -4.20 4.89 12.32
C LEU A 88 -4.52 5.95 13.39
N LYS A 89 -3.47 6.51 14.00
CA LYS A 89 -3.53 7.70 14.86
C LYS A 89 -4.16 8.89 14.14
N ARG A 90 -4.62 9.92 14.88
CA ARG A 90 -5.21 11.16 14.32
C ARG A 90 -4.38 11.82 13.21
N GLU A 91 -3.06 11.83 13.35
CA GLU A 91 -2.13 12.41 12.36
C GLU A 91 -1.48 11.33 11.46
N GLY A 92 -2.01 10.10 11.49
CA GLY A 92 -1.44 8.94 10.83
C GLY A 92 -1.40 9.07 9.31
N VAL A 93 -0.37 8.48 8.71
CA VAL A 93 -0.09 8.57 7.27
C VAL A 93 -0.27 7.22 6.60
N ILE A 94 -1.00 7.19 5.49
CA ILE A 94 -1.10 6.02 4.62
C ILE A 94 -0.20 6.19 3.41
N TYR A 95 0.55 5.14 3.09
CA TYR A 95 1.37 5.01 1.89
C TYR A 95 0.84 3.84 1.07
N ILE A 96 0.52 4.07 -0.20
CA ILE A 96 -0.04 3.04 -1.07
C ILE A 96 0.77 2.97 -2.33
N TRP A 97 1.33 1.79 -2.63
CA TRP A 97 1.88 1.46 -3.93
C TRP A 97 1.02 0.39 -4.55
N ASP A 98 0.39 0.66 -5.71
CA ASP A 98 -0.45 -0.34 -6.34
C ASP A 98 -0.55 -0.22 -7.86
N LEU A 99 -1.21 -1.19 -8.50
CA LEU A 99 -1.39 -1.26 -9.94
C LEU A 99 -2.39 -0.21 -10.45
N ASP A 100 -1.92 0.71 -11.28
CA ASP A 100 -2.79 1.54 -12.12
C ASP A 100 -3.31 0.72 -13.32
N LYS A 101 -4.40 -0.02 -13.06
CA LYS A 101 -5.03 -0.90 -14.05
C LYS A 101 -6.53 -0.55 -14.18
N PRO A 102 -6.91 0.28 -15.16
CA PRO A 102 -8.31 0.56 -15.43
C PRO A 102 -9.04 -0.67 -16.00
N TYR A 103 -10.37 -0.58 -16.01
CA TYR A 103 -11.24 -1.57 -16.65
C TYR A 103 -10.83 -1.83 -18.11
N GLY A 104 -10.97 -3.08 -18.56
CA GLY A 104 -10.63 -3.51 -19.91
C GLY A 104 -9.13 -3.73 -20.14
N ARG A 105 -8.27 -3.56 -19.12
CA ARG A 105 -6.82 -3.79 -19.24
C ARG A 105 -6.34 -4.96 -18.41
N ILE A 106 -5.30 -5.63 -18.90
CA ILE A 106 -4.51 -6.62 -18.17
C ILE A 106 -3.16 -6.02 -17.76
N PHE A 107 -2.50 -6.66 -16.80
CA PHE A 107 -1.16 -6.33 -16.36
C PHE A 107 -0.33 -7.61 -16.22
N ASN A 108 0.88 -7.62 -16.79
CA ASN A 108 1.82 -8.73 -16.64
C ASN A 108 3.24 -8.19 -16.79
N LYS A 109 3.87 -7.81 -15.68
CA LYS A 109 5.21 -7.22 -15.67
C LYS A 109 5.97 -7.67 -14.43
N ARG A 110 7.29 -7.57 -14.50
CA ARG A 110 8.15 -7.67 -13.32
C ARG A 110 8.27 -6.31 -12.66
N LEU A 111 8.38 -6.33 -11.35
CA LEU A 111 8.68 -5.17 -10.53
C LEU A 111 10.06 -5.36 -9.91
N LYS A 112 10.92 -4.37 -10.04
CA LYS A 112 12.20 -4.27 -9.35
C LYS A 112 12.04 -3.19 -8.27
N VAL A 113 12.13 -3.58 -7.00
CA VAL A 113 12.07 -2.67 -5.86
C VAL A 113 13.47 -2.49 -5.33
N VAL A 114 13.96 -1.25 -5.35
CA VAL A 114 15.21 -0.87 -4.69
C VAL A 114 14.87 -0.45 -3.27
N LEU A 115 15.51 -1.08 -2.30
CA LEU A 115 15.30 -0.87 -0.87
C LEU A 115 16.51 -0.16 -0.27
N PRO A 116 16.39 0.35 0.97
CA PRO A 116 17.51 0.90 1.71
C PRO A 116 18.72 -0.07 1.77
N GLY A 117 19.92 0.47 1.74
CA GLY A 117 21.16 -0.34 1.62
C GLY A 117 21.38 -0.92 0.23
N ARG A 118 20.64 -0.45 -0.80
CA ARG A 118 20.69 -0.93 -2.19
C ARG A 118 20.28 -2.40 -2.37
N GLU A 119 19.55 -2.97 -1.41
CA GLU A 119 18.92 -4.27 -1.58
C GLU A 119 17.92 -4.20 -2.74
N ILE A 120 17.88 -5.23 -3.58
CA ILE A 120 16.96 -5.30 -4.73
C ILE A 120 16.05 -6.51 -4.57
N LYS A 121 14.74 -6.27 -4.57
CA LYS A 121 13.72 -7.33 -4.66
C LYS A 121 13.06 -7.34 -6.03
N ILE A 122 12.85 -8.53 -6.58
CA ILE A 122 12.15 -8.74 -7.86
C ILE A 122 10.84 -9.46 -7.60
N ILE A 123 9.73 -8.83 -7.97
CA ILE A 123 8.38 -9.36 -7.81
C ILE A 123 7.77 -9.56 -9.20
N LYS A 124 7.06 -10.67 -9.41
CA LYS A 124 6.27 -10.89 -10.64
C LYS A 124 4.82 -10.54 -10.33
N LEU A 125 4.27 -9.56 -11.04
CA LEU A 125 2.89 -9.13 -10.87
C LEU A 125 2.11 -9.49 -12.14
N LYS A 126 1.06 -10.30 -11.97
CA LYS A 126 0.20 -10.78 -13.04
C LYS A 126 -1.26 -10.58 -12.64
N GLU A 127 -1.97 -9.79 -13.42
CA GLU A 127 -3.38 -9.50 -13.26
C GLU A 127 -4.09 -9.55 -14.62
N LEU A 128 -4.87 -10.60 -14.86
CA LEU A 128 -5.52 -10.84 -16.16
C LEU A 128 -7.01 -10.51 -16.18
N ASN A 129 -7.62 -10.20 -15.03
CA ASN A 129 -9.05 -9.90 -14.96
C ASN A 129 -9.30 -8.50 -15.53
N MET A 130 -9.82 -8.43 -16.75
CA MET A 130 -10.16 -7.19 -17.44
C MET A 130 -11.34 -6.46 -16.77
N LEU A 131 -12.21 -7.15 -16.02
CA LEU A 131 -13.36 -6.55 -15.35
C LEU A 131 -12.97 -5.82 -14.05
N LYS A 132 -11.77 -6.07 -13.54
CA LYS A 132 -11.28 -5.47 -12.31
C LYS A 132 -10.69 -4.09 -12.58
N ASP A 133 -11.27 -3.04 -11.99
CA ASP A 133 -10.70 -1.69 -11.99
C ASP A 133 -9.96 -1.42 -10.68
N THR A 134 -8.65 -1.22 -10.77
CA THR A 134 -7.77 -0.84 -9.65
C THR A 134 -7.02 0.45 -9.97
N SER A 135 -7.48 1.21 -10.96
CA SER A 135 -6.82 2.46 -11.38
C SER A 135 -6.65 3.46 -10.25
N PHE A 136 -5.63 4.30 -10.38
CA PHE A 136 -5.37 5.42 -9.46
C PHE A 136 -6.63 6.24 -9.23
N GLU A 137 -7.34 6.64 -10.30
CA GLU A 137 -8.56 7.44 -10.22
C GLU A 137 -9.69 6.77 -9.42
N SER A 138 -9.84 5.45 -9.59
CA SER A 138 -10.84 4.68 -8.85
C SER A 138 -10.54 4.60 -7.36
N THR A 139 -9.24 4.47 -7.01
CA THR A 139 -8.75 4.35 -5.64
C THR A 139 -8.72 5.71 -4.94
N LYS A 140 -8.26 6.76 -5.63
CA LYS A 140 -8.25 8.16 -5.18
C LYS A 140 -9.60 8.60 -4.63
N LYS A 141 -10.68 8.39 -5.40
CA LYS A 141 -12.08 8.69 -4.99
C LYS A 141 -12.54 8.00 -3.71
N VAL A 142 -11.90 6.89 -3.32
CA VAL A 142 -12.19 6.20 -2.06
C VAL A 142 -11.35 6.79 -0.93
N ILE A 143 -10.07 7.01 -1.18
CA ILE A 143 -9.10 7.49 -0.20
C ILE A 143 -9.43 8.91 0.26
N GLU A 144 -9.81 9.80 -0.65
CA GLU A 144 -10.13 11.21 -0.35
C GLU A 144 -11.28 11.39 0.64
N LYS A 145 -12.05 10.33 0.92
CA LYS A 145 -13.10 10.35 1.95
C LYS A 145 -12.56 10.30 3.37
N TYR A 146 -11.32 9.85 3.53
CA TYR A 146 -10.71 9.51 4.80
C TYR A 146 -9.32 10.13 4.98
N PHE A 147 -8.65 10.47 3.89
CA PHE A 147 -7.30 10.99 3.86
C PHE A 147 -7.20 12.22 2.94
N GLU A 148 -6.48 13.23 3.40
CA GLU A 148 -5.97 14.30 2.56
C GLU A 148 -4.76 13.76 1.79
N ILE A 149 -4.79 13.80 0.46
CA ILE A 149 -3.67 13.35 -0.37
C ILE A 149 -2.61 14.45 -0.37
N ILE A 150 -1.45 14.16 0.24
CA ILE A 150 -0.31 15.08 0.33
C ILE A 150 0.57 14.97 -0.91
N ASP A 151 0.75 13.73 -1.41
CA ASP A 151 1.60 13.48 -2.57
C ASP A 151 1.10 12.24 -3.33
N TYR A 152 1.35 12.21 -4.64
CA TYR A 152 1.08 11.05 -5.47
C TYR A 152 1.95 11.03 -6.71
N THR A 153 2.20 9.83 -7.21
CA THR A 153 2.79 9.61 -8.54
C THR A 153 1.99 8.55 -9.26
N CYS A 154 1.82 8.66 -10.57
CA CYS A 154 1.21 7.61 -11.37
C CYS A 154 1.99 7.48 -12.69
N SER A 155 2.69 6.37 -12.87
CA SER A 155 3.53 6.12 -14.04
C SER A 155 3.75 4.64 -14.24
N ASP A 156 3.97 4.22 -15.49
CA ASP A 156 4.30 2.83 -15.83
C ASP A 156 3.32 1.78 -15.30
N ASN A 157 2.04 2.13 -15.18
CA ASN A 157 0.95 1.30 -14.62
C ASN A 157 1.07 1.01 -13.11
N ILE A 158 1.80 1.85 -12.38
CA ILE A 158 1.87 1.84 -10.92
C ILE A 158 1.54 3.24 -10.43
N TYR A 159 0.80 3.32 -9.33
CA TYR A 159 0.65 4.56 -8.59
C TYR A 159 1.23 4.45 -7.19
N CYS A 160 1.68 5.59 -6.68
CA CYS A 160 2.00 5.83 -5.28
C CYS A 160 1.04 6.91 -4.75
N ILE A 161 0.48 6.72 -3.56
CA ILE A 161 -0.29 7.73 -2.84
C ILE A 161 0.30 7.86 -1.44
N LYS A 162 0.55 9.10 -1.01
CA LYS A 162 0.78 9.46 0.38
C LYS A 162 -0.40 10.29 0.86
N GLY A 163 -1.14 9.78 1.83
CA GLY A 163 -2.31 10.45 2.40
C GLY A 163 -2.19 10.62 3.91
N LYS A 164 -2.65 11.75 4.45
CA LYS A 164 -2.75 11.97 5.90
C LYS A 164 -4.19 11.84 6.34
N LYS A 165 -4.43 11.11 7.44
CA LYS A 165 -5.77 10.88 7.96
C LYS A 165 -6.44 12.22 8.23
N ILE A 166 -7.66 12.39 7.71
CA ILE A 166 -8.49 13.54 8.03
C ILE A 166 -9.07 13.26 9.42
N ALA A 167 -8.87 14.19 10.36
CA ALA A 167 -9.50 14.08 11.67
C ALA A 167 -11.02 14.02 11.48
N TYR A 168 -11.65 12.93 11.91
CA TYR A 168 -13.10 12.91 12.06
C TYR A 168 -13.47 13.93 13.13
N LYS A 169 -14.41 14.82 12.81
CA LYS A 169 -15.14 15.61 13.81
C LYS A 169 -16.16 14.73 14.51
#